data_AF-A0A8B9LWB6-F1
#
_entry.id   AF-A0A8B9LWB6-F1
#
_cell.length_a   1.000
_cell.length_b   1.000
_cell.length_c   1.000
_cell.angle_alpha   90.00
_cell.angle_beta   90.00
_cell.angle_gamma   90.00
#
_symmetry.space_group_name_H-M   'P 1'
#
loop_
_entity.id
_entity.type
_entity.pdbx_description
1 polymer ?
#
loop_
_entity_poly.entity_id
_entity_poly.type
_entity_poly.pdbx_seq_one_letter_code
_entity_poly.pdbx_strand_id
1 'polypeptide(L)'
;MSIKCIFVLFFPVKLSIFIFTNSLSLSALGDCEAGWRPYQDRCYYFSTEMSKTWQEAEAYCVSQSGHLASIPNQETTSFITATSDVWIGLNDLEFSDYLWSDGSALSHTNWGPGEPNDHAGRENCVELVTTQNGSSYWNDIFCDAHQDWVCMIAKGKTPTEPPVPPSAIPGNTY
;
A
#
# COMPACT_ATOMS: atom_id res chain seq x y z
N MET A 1 77.28 -16.10 31.11
CA MET A 1 75.99 -15.40 31.26
C MET A 1 75.51 -15.04 29.86
N SER A 2 74.58 -15.81 29.29
CA SER A 2 74.08 -15.62 27.93
C SER A 2 72.57 -15.57 27.99
N ILE A 3 72.02 -14.38 27.73
CA ILE A 3 70.58 -14.10 27.76
C ILE A 3 70.02 -14.57 26.42
N LYS A 4 69.23 -15.65 26.42
CA LYS A 4 68.42 -16.03 25.25
C LYS A 4 67.10 -15.25 25.32
N CYS A 5 66.91 -14.30 24.40
CA CYS A 5 65.63 -13.65 24.18
C CYS A 5 64.60 -14.67 23.65
N ILE A 6 63.50 -14.84 24.38
CA ILE A 6 62.32 -15.56 23.92
C ILE A 6 61.45 -14.56 23.17
N PHE A 7 61.29 -14.74 21.86
CA PHE A 7 60.33 -13.99 21.06
C PHE A 7 58.92 -14.56 21.33
N VAL A 8 58.10 -13.82 22.06
CA VAL A 8 56.67 -14.11 22.17
C VAL A 8 55.98 -13.54 20.94
N LEU A 9 55.54 -14.41 20.02
CA LEU A 9 54.76 -14.01 18.85
C LEU A 9 53.31 -13.74 19.27
N PHE A 10 52.89 -12.48 19.26
CA PHE A 10 51.49 -12.08 19.41
C PHE A 10 50.80 -12.15 18.04
N PHE A 11 49.88 -13.10 17.85
CA PHE A 11 48.95 -13.09 16.72
C PHE A 11 47.72 -12.26 17.09
N PRO A 12 47.31 -11.25 16.30
CA PRO A 12 46.09 -10.50 16.58
C PRO A 12 44.87 -11.40 16.33
N VAL A 13 44.05 -11.59 17.36
CA VAL A 13 42.72 -12.20 17.21
C VAL A 13 41.85 -11.18 16.46
N LYS A 14 41.71 -11.33 15.14
CA LYS A 14 40.73 -10.55 14.36
C LYS A 14 39.33 -11.03 14.75
N LEU A 15 38.63 -10.21 15.53
CA LEU A 15 37.21 -10.39 15.81
C LEU A 15 36.44 -10.00 14.52
N SER A 16 36.25 -10.95 13.62
CA SER A 16 35.36 -10.75 12.47
C SER A 16 33.92 -10.79 12.98
N ILE A 17 33.32 -9.61 13.17
CA ILE A 17 31.88 -9.48 13.36
C ILE A 17 31.23 -9.87 12.03
N PHE A 18 30.77 -11.12 11.93
CA PHE A 18 29.90 -11.54 10.84
C PHE A 18 28.53 -10.89 11.07
N ILE A 19 28.30 -9.76 10.41
CA ILE A 19 26.95 -9.23 10.29
C ILE A 19 26.23 -10.16 9.32
N PHE A 20 25.52 -11.16 9.85
CA PHE A 20 24.57 -11.92 9.05
C PHE A 20 23.44 -10.97 8.67
N THR A 21 23.57 -10.31 7.51
CA THR A 21 22.44 -9.66 6.87
C THR A 21 21.46 -10.77 6.51
N ASN A 22 20.40 -10.92 7.31
CA ASN A 22 19.31 -11.83 6.99
C ASN A 22 18.55 -11.21 5.81
N SER A 23 19.04 -11.44 4.59
CA SER A 23 18.32 -11.01 3.40
C SER A 23 17.09 -11.92 3.29
N LEU A 24 15.93 -11.41 3.71
CA LEU A 24 14.66 -12.05 3.41
C LEU A 24 14.59 -12.16 1.88
N SER A 25 14.65 -13.39 1.38
CA SER A 25 14.49 -13.64 -0.05
C SER A 25 13.11 -13.15 -0.46
N LEU A 26 13.03 -12.34 -1.52
CA LEU A 26 11.77 -11.90 -2.11
C LEU A 26 10.88 -13.10 -2.56
N SER A 27 11.50 -14.28 -2.73
CA SER A 27 10.83 -15.55 -3.05
C SER A 27 10.23 -16.29 -1.85
N ALA A 28 10.38 -15.77 -0.61
CA ALA A 28 9.83 -16.38 0.61
C ALA A 28 8.55 -15.68 1.12
N LEU A 29 8.17 -14.57 0.48
CA LEU A 29 6.89 -13.93 0.70
C LEU A 29 5.84 -14.74 -0.06
N GLY A 30 4.81 -15.26 0.63
CA GLY A 30 3.81 -16.14 0.03
C GLY A 30 3.12 -15.56 -1.20
N ASP A 31 2.41 -16.40 -1.94
CA ASP A 31 1.71 -15.98 -3.16
C ASP A 31 0.49 -15.11 -2.85
N CYS A 32 -0.01 -14.42 -3.89
CA CYS A 32 -1.26 -13.67 -3.82
C CYS A 32 -2.44 -14.60 -4.09
N GLU A 33 -3.54 -14.39 -3.37
CA GLU A 33 -4.80 -15.09 -3.58
C GLU A 33 -5.36 -14.83 -4.99
N ALA A 34 -6.19 -15.74 -5.50
CA ALA A 34 -6.84 -15.54 -6.79
C ALA A 34 -7.62 -14.21 -6.82
N GLY A 35 -7.49 -13.46 -7.92
CA GLY A 35 -8.08 -12.13 -8.06
C GLY A 35 -7.21 -10.98 -7.55
N TRP A 36 -6.11 -11.27 -6.85
CA TRP A 36 -5.13 -10.27 -6.42
C TRP A 36 -3.88 -10.30 -7.31
N ARG A 37 -3.41 -9.13 -7.73
CA ARG A 37 -2.25 -8.99 -8.61
C ARG A 37 -0.98 -8.81 -7.77
N PRO A 38 0.04 -9.67 -7.93
CA PRO A 38 1.30 -9.52 -7.21
C PRO A 38 2.13 -8.37 -7.76
N TYR A 39 2.67 -7.53 -6.87
CA TYR A 39 3.71 -6.56 -7.22
C TYR A 39 4.63 -6.34 -6.02
N GLN A 40 5.94 -6.54 -6.24
CA GLN A 40 6.96 -6.51 -5.18
C GLN A 40 6.60 -7.43 -3.99
N ASP A 41 6.50 -6.89 -2.78
CA ASP A 41 6.16 -7.59 -1.53
C ASP A 41 4.68 -7.49 -1.16
N ARG A 42 3.84 -6.98 -2.07
CA ARG A 42 2.40 -6.77 -1.85
C ARG A 42 1.54 -7.47 -2.91
N CYS A 43 0.26 -7.60 -2.58
CA CYS A 43 -0.81 -8.05 -3.45
C CYS A 43 -1.85 -6.93 -3.56
N TYR A 44 -2.36 -6.68 -4.76
CA TYR A 44 -3.30 -5.59 -5.03
C TYR A 44 -4.61 -6.11 -5.61
N TYR A 45 -5.72 -5.62 -5.08
CA TYR A 45 -7.06 -5.89 -5.62
C TYR A 45 -7.60 -4.63 -6.25
N PHE A 46 -8.02 -4.74 -7.50
CA PHE A 46 -8.65 -3.66 -8.26
C PHE A 46 -10.15 -3.93 -8.26
N SER A 47 -10.94 -2.96 -7.82
CA SER A 47 -12.38 -3.11 -7.68
C SER A 47 -13.05 -3.54 -8.98
N THR A 48 -14.00 -4.46 -8.86
CA THR A 48 -14.89 -4.88 -9.96
C THR A 48 -16.36 -4.66 -9.62
N GLU A 49 -16.66 -4.10 -8.44
CA GLU A 49 -18.00 -3.82 -7.97
C GLU A 49 -18.38 -2.36 -8.25
N MET A 50 -19.57 -1.94 -7.80
CA MET A 50 -19.97 -0.54 -7.86
C MET A 50 -19.03 0.35 -7.06
N SER A 51 -18.73 1.52 -7.62
CA SER A 51 -17.91 2.55 -7.00
C SER A 51 -18.40 2.94 -5.61
N LYS A 52 -17.46 3.36 -4.76
CA LYS A 52 -17.67 3.59 -3.33
C LYS A 52 -17.15 4.97 -2.93
N THR A 53 -17.68 5.51 -1.84
CA THR A 53 -17.01 6.62 -1.14
C THR A 53 -15.64 6.18 -0.60
N TRP A 54 -14.76 7.13 -0.29
CA TRP A 54 -13.43 6.79 0.22
C TRP A 54 -13.51 5.93 1.50
N GLN A 55 -14.40 6.30 2.43
CA GLN A 55 -14.59 5.56 3.68
C GLN A 55 -15.14 4.15 3.46
N GLU A 56 -16.07 3.96 2.53
CA GLU A 56 -16.60 2.64 2.18
C GLU A 56 -15.54 1.77 1.49
N ALA A 57 -14.68 2.37 0.66
CA ALA A 57 -13.58 1.68 0.00
C ALA A 57 -12.49 1.24 1.00
N GLU A 58 -12.10 2.12 1.92
CA GLU A 58 -11.17 1.77 3.01
C GLU A 58 -11.76 0.68 3.91
N ALA A 59 -13.02 0.81 4.32
CA ALA A 59 -13.71 -0.22 5.11
C ALA A 59 -13.74 -1.58 4.40
N TYR A 60 -13.94 -1.58 3.08
CA TYR A 60 -13.83 -2.80 2.28
C TYR A 60 -12.41 -3.38 2.36
N CYS A 61 -11.37 -2.59 2.10
CA CYS A 61 -10.00 -3.09 2.14
C CYS A 61 -9.60 -3.60 3.53
N VAL A 62 -10.03 -2.94 4.60
CA VAL A 62 -9.86 -3.39 5.99
C VAL A 62 -10.58 -4.73 6.23
N SER A 63 -11.78 -4.90 5.68
CA SER A 63 -12.50 -6.19 5.73
C SER A 63 -11.76 -7.32 5.01
N GLN A 64 -10.83 -6.98 4.11
CA GLN A 64 -9.95 -7.90 3.38
C GLN A 64 -8.58 -8.07 4.07
N SER A 65 -8.44 -7.67 5.34
CA SER A 65 -7.17 -7.67 6.09
C SER A 65 -6.08 -6.80 5.45
N GLY A 66 -6.49 -5.74 4.75
CA GLY A 66 -5.63 -4.78 4.07
C GLY A 66 -6.06 -3.34 4.29
N HIS A 67 -5.64 -2.47 3.39
CA HIS A 67 -5.97 -1.04 3.36
C HIS A 67 -6.06 -0.58 1.90
N LEU A 68 -6.61 0.60 1.66
CA LEU A 68 -6.41 1.27 0.36
C LEU A 68 -4.93 1.39 0.04
N ALA A 69 -4.59 1.34 -1.24
CA ALA A 69 -3.21 1.24 -1.69
C ALA A 69 -2.37 2.48 -1.30
N SER A 70 -1.20 2.22 -0.71
CA SER A 70 -0.12 3.21 -0.58
C SER A 70 0.79 3.20 -1.80
N ILE A 71 1.32 4.36 -2.18
CA ILE A 71 2.22 4.50 -3.34
C ILE A 71 3.59 5.01 -2.87
N PRO A 72 4.57 4.13 -2.61
CA PRO A 72 5.88 4.53 -2.10
C PRO A 72 6.82 5.10 -3.18
N ASN A 73 6.51 4.88 -4.47
CA ASN A 73 7.37 5.25 -5.59
C ASN A 73 6.61 5.27 -6.94
N GLN A 74 7.27 5.82 -7.97
CA GLN A 74 6.73 5.95 -9.31
C GLN A 74 6.46 4.59 -9.99
N GLU A 75 7.24 3.57 -9.68
CA GLU A 75 7.04 2.24 -10.23
C GLU A 75 5.71 1.62 -9.73
N THR A 76 5.34 1.91 -8.48
CA THR A 76 4.03 1.52 -7.92
C THR A 76 2.89 2.28 -8.59
N THR A 77 3.04 3.60 -8.82
CA THR A 77 2.08 4.39 -9.62
C THR A 77 1.83 3.72 -10.96
N SER A 78 2.90 3.34 -11.67
CA SER A 78 2.82 2.75 -13.01
C SER A 78 2.18 1.35 -13.01
N PHE A 79 2.27 0.62 -11.90
CA PHE A 79 1.59 -0.65 -11.71
C PHE A 79 0.10 -0.49 -11.41
N ILE A 80 -0.26 0.54 -10.61
CA ILE A 80 -1.64 0.81 -10.21
C ILE A 80 -2.43 1.52 -11.32
N THR A 81 -1.76 2.16 -12.28
CA THR A 81 -2.39 2.82 -13.44
C THR A 81 -3.56 2.00 -13.97
N ALA A 82 -4.76 2.57 -13.82
CA ALA A 82 -6.04 1.93 -14.10
C ALA A 82 -6.70 2.57 -15.33
N THR A 83 -7.79 1.98 -15.82
CA THR A 83 -8.59 2.54 -16.91
C THR A 83 -9.54 3.65 -16.45
N SER A 84 -9.66 3.84 -15.14
CA SER A 84 -10.54 4.78 -14.43
C SER A 84 -9.76 5.40 -13.28
N ASP A 85 -10.31 6.48 -12.73
CA ASP A 85 -9.79 7.11 -11.53
C ASP A 85 -10.13 6.23 -10.32
N VAL A 86 -9.16 6.05 -9.44
CA VAL A 86 -9.28 5.10 -8.32
C VAL A 86 -8.91 5.75 -6.99
N TRP A 87 -9.62 5.38 -5.93
CA TRP A 87 -9.20 5.70 -4.57
C TRP A 87 -7.88 5.04 -4.21
N ILE A 88 -7.02 5.83 -3.57
CA ILE A 88 -5.80 5.39 -2.89
C ILE A 88 -5.87 5.78 -1.40
N GLY A 89 -4.99 5.22 -0.57
CA GLY A 89 -5.09 5.36 0.88
C GLY A 89 -4.67 6.73 1.44
N LEU A 90 -4.25 7.67 0.59
CA LEU A 90 -3.78 8.99 1.03
C LEU A 90 -4.99 9.87 1.39
N ASN A 91 -4.93 10.52 2.54
CA ASN A 91 -5.98 11.39 3.06
C ASN A 91 -5.41 12.36 4.11
N ASP A 92 -6.12 13.44 4.42
CA ASP A 92 -5.81 14.39 5.51
C ASP A 92 -7.02 14.53 6.48
N LEU A 93 -7.74 13.42 6.69
CA LEU A 93 -8.97 13.39 7.50
C LEU A 93 -8.74 13.66 8.99
N GLU A 94 -7.60 13.21 9.54
CA GLU A 94 -7.32 13.28 10.98
C GLU A 94 -6.39 14.44 11.36
N PHE A 95 -5.53 14.87 10.44
CA PHE A 95 -4.51 15.89 10.66
C PHE A 95 -4.50 16.82 9.46
N SER A 96 -4.09 18.08 9.64
CA SER A 96 -3.86 19.02 8.53
C SER A 96 -2.61 18.65 7.68
N ASP A 97 -2.27 17.36 7.60
CA ASP A 97 -1.16 16.76 6.88
C ASP A 97 -1.63 15.43 6.26
N TYR A 98 -1.20 15.15 5.02
CA TYR A 98 -1.56 13.91 4.33
C TYR A 98 -0.85 12.67 4.91
N LEU A 99 -1.63 11.62 5.17
CA LEU A 99 -1.19 10.34 5.71
C LEU A 99 -1.79 9.17 4.91
N TRP A 100 -1.06 8.06 4.84
CA TRP A 100 -1.58 6.81 4.32
C TRP A 100 -2.42 6.08 5.38
N SER A 101 -3.59 5.56 4.98
CA SER A 101 -4.48 4.79 5.87
C SER A 101 -3.85 3.51 6.43
N ASP A 102 -2.85 2.94 5.73
CA ASP A 102 -2.08 1.77 6.18
C ASP A 102 -0.97 2.12 7.20
N GLY A 103 -0.79 3.41 7.52
CA GLY A 103 0.26 3.90 8.41
C GLY A 103 1.66 3.96 7.80
N SER A 104 1.82 3.71 6.50
CA SER A 104 3.10 3.89 5.81
C SER A 104 3.54 5.35 5.82
N ALA A 105 4.85 5.60 5.82
CA ALA A 105 5.38 6.94 5.73
C ALA A 105 5.16 7.54 4.32
N LEU A 106 4.73 8.81 4.26
CA LEU A 106 4.65 9.54 3.00
C LEU A 106 6.05 10.01 2.56
N SER A 107 6.72 9.21 1.73
CA SER A 107 8.08 9.51 1.21
C SER A 107 8.11 9.93 -0.27
N HIS A 108 6.98 9.85 -0.95
CA HIS A 108 6.82 10.14 -2.37
C HIS A 108 5.49 10.87 -2.57
N THR A 109 5.47 11.81 -3.51
CA THR A 109 4.25 12.50 -3.93
C THR A 109 4.22 12.59 -5.45
N ASN A 110 3.04 12.45 -6.04
CA ASN A 110 2.83 12.55 -7.48
C ASN A 110 1.59 13.39 -7.82
N TRP A 111 1.46 14.55 -7.17
CA TRP A 111 0.35 15.49 -7.39
C TRP A 111 0.25 15.95 -8.84
N GLY A 112 -1.00 16.09 -9.30
CA GLY A 112 -1.32 16.65 -10.60
C GLY A 112 -0.97 18.14 -10.69
N PRO A 113 -0.92 18.70 -11.90
CA PRO A 113 -0.71 20.13 -12.07
C PRO A 113 -1.82 20.95 -11.38
N GLY A 114 -1.48 21.66 -10.31
CA GLY A 114 -2.43 22.46 -9.53
C GLY A 114 -2.87 21.81 -8.21
N GLU A 115 -2.49 20.56 -7.97
CA GLU A 115 -2.89 19.79 -6.79
C GLU A 115 -1.80 19.74 -5.71
N PRO A 116 -2.18 19.52 -4.43
CA PRO A 116 -3.55 19.53 -3.93
C PRO A 116 -4.13 20.96 -3.89
N ASN A 117 -5.40 21.11 -4.26
CA ASN A 117 -6.03 22.42 -4.39
C ASN A 117 -7.01 22.76 -3.25
N ASP A 118 -7.41 21.76 -2.45
CA ASP A 118 -8.38 21.85 -1.36
C ASP A 118 -9.65 22.61 -1.76
N HIS A 119 -10.30 22.19 -2.84
CA HIS A 119 -11.43 22.92 -3.40
C HIS A 119 -12.51 23.12 -2.33
N ALA A 120 -12.87 24.39 -2.10
CA ALA A 120 -13.85 24.78 -1.08
C ALA A 120 -13.52 24.33 0.36
N GLY A 121 -12.27 23.98 0.67
CA GLY A 121 -11.83 23.59 2.01
C GLY A 121 -12.34 22.22 2.47
N ARG A 122 -12.58 21.31 1.53
CA ARG A 122 -13.29 20.03 1.78
C ARG A 122 -12.70 18.83 1.03
N GLU A 123 -11.63 18.97 0.27
CA GLU A 123 -11.04 17.86 -0.50
C GLU A 123 -10.02 17.09 0.34
N ASN A 124 -10.54 16.16 1.16
CA ASN A 124 -9.72 15.50 2.17
C ASN A 124 -9.27 14.08 1.80
N CYS A 125 -9.62 13.61 0.60
CA CYS A 125 -9.36 12.26 0.12
C CYS A 125 -8.69 12.30 -1.24
N VAL A 126 -7.83 11.33 -1.53
CA VAL A 126 -7.00 11.36 -2.72
C VAL A 126 -7.33 10.23 -3.66
N GLU A 127 -7.50 10.57 -4.93
CA GLU A 127 -7.62 9.64 -6.04
C GLU A 127 -6.35 9.63 -6.89
N LEU A 128 -6.09 8.50 -7.55
CA LEU A 128 -5.15 8.40 -8.65
C LEU A 128 -5.91 8.59 -9.96
N VAL A 129 -5.71 9.73 -10.61
CA VAL A 129 -6.27 10.03 -11.94
C VAL A 129 -5.40 9.40 -13.01
N THR A 130 -6.00 8.73 -14.00
CA THR A 130 -5.27 8.22 -15.17
C THR A 130 -5.75 8.89 -16.45
N THR A 131 -4.85 9.60 -17.10
CA THR A 131 -5.13 10.30 -18.36
C THR A 131 -5.16 9.37 -19.56
N GLN A 132 -5.82 9.81 -20.64
CA GLN A 132 -5.88 9.07 -21.91
C GLN A 132 -4.51 8.77 -22.54
N ASN A 133 -3.47 9.55 -22.20
CA ASN A 133 -2.10 9.32 -22.71
C ASN A 133 -1.30 8.33 -21.84
N GLY A 134 -1.91 7.78 -20.78
CA GLY A 134 -1.29 6.81 -19.87
C GLY A 134 -0.50 7.44 -18.71
N SER A 135 -0.50 8.78 -18.57
CA SER A 135 0.07 9.42 -17.39
C SER A 135 -0.90 9.33 -16.21
N SER A 136 -0.39 9.08 -15.01
CA SER A 136 -1.20 9.09 -13.77
C SER A 136 -0.64 10.07 -12.75
N TYR A 137 -1.52 10.76 -12.03
CA TYR A 137 -1.19 11.73 -10.98
C TYR A 137 -2.27 11.74 -9.89
N TRP A 138 -1.95 12.34 -8.76
CA TRP A 138 -2.85 12.42 -7.61
C TRP A 138 -3.67 13.69 -7.67
N ASN A 139 -4.93 13.56 -7.25
CA ASN A 139 -5.88 14.64 -7.11
C ASN A 139 -6.56 14.52 -5.75
N ASP A 140 -6.62 15.60 -4.96
CA ASP A 140 -7.50 15.65 -3.81
C ASP A 140 -8.93 15.95 -4.27
N ILE A 141 -9.90 15.30 -3.65
CA ILE A 141 -11.31 15.41 -4.01
C ILE A 141 -12.19 15.16 -2.77
N PHE A 142 -13.47 15.54 -2.84
CA PHE A 142 -14.43 15.25 -1.79
C PHE A 142 -14.55 13.75 -1.54
N CYS A 143 -14.43 13.35 -0.28
CA CYS A 143 -14.47 11.94 0.13
C CYS A 143 -15.81 11.23 -0.16
N ASP A 144 -16.89 12.00 -0.39
CA ASP A 144 -18.21 11.49 -0.76
C ASP A 144 -18.39 11.23 -2.27
N ALA A 145 -17.38 11.56 -3.08
CA ALA A 145 -17.30 11.11 -4.47
C ALA A 145 -17.30 9.57 -4.53
N HIS A 146 -17.79 9.01 -5.62
CA HIS A 146 -17.83 7.56 -5.80
C HIS A 146 -16.85 7.16 -6.89
N GLN A 147 -15.76 6.51 -6.49
CA GLN A 147 -14.73 6.02 -7.40
C GLN A 147 -14.55 4.50 -7.30
N ASP A 148 -13.94 3.94 -8.34
CA ASP A 148 -13.28 2.64 -8.23
C ASP A 148 -12.18 2.73 -7.15
N TRP A 149 -11.67 1.60 -6.67
CA TRP A 149 -10.65 1.61 -5.61
C TRP A 149 -9.66 0.47 -5.76
N VAL A 150 -8.49 0.66 -5.13
CA VAL A 150 -7.43 -0.35 -5.11
C VAL A 150 -7.07 -0.67 -3.66
N CYS A 151 -7.27 -1.92 -3.26
CA CYS A 151 -6.78 -2.43 -1.99
C CYS A 151 -5.37 -2.98 -2.13
N MET A 152 -4.63 -3.02 -1.02
CA MET A 152 -3.39 -3.74 -0.91
C MET A 152 -3.29 -4.56 0.39
N ILE A 153 -2.58 -5.68 0.30
CA ILE A 153 -2.18 -6.52 1.43
C ILE A 153 -0.71 -6.93 1.28
N ALA A 154 -0.04 -7.26 2.39
CA ALA A 154 1.28 -7.88 2.33
C ALA A 154 1.20 -9.28 1.72
N LYS A 155 2.20 -9.67 0.92
CA LYS A 155 2.29 -11.04 0.40
C LYS A 155 2.28 -12.09 1.52
N GLY A 156 1.60 -13.21 1.27
CA GLY A 156 1.36 -14.25 2.27
C GLY A 156 0.28 -13.93 3.30
N LYS A 157 -0.38 -12.76 3.22
CA LYS A 157 -1.67 -12.53 3.88
C LYS A 157 -2.79 -13.03 2.98
N THR A 158 -3.80 -13.65 3.60
CA THR A 158 -4.99 -14.11 2.88
C THR A 158 -6.08 -13.06 3.05
N PRO A 159 -6.68 -12.56 1.95
CA PRO A 159 -7.89 -11.76 2.03
C PRO A 159 -8.97 -12.55 2.76
N THR A 160 -9.68 -11.90 3.66
CA THR A 160 -10.87 -12.46 4.28
C THR A 160 -12.01 -12.39 3.28
N GLU A 161 -12.62 -13.53 2.92
CA GLU A 161 -13.80 -13.52 2.03
C GLU A 161 -14.81 -12.46 2.51
N PRO A 162 -15.37 -11.62 1.62
CA PRO A 162 -16.35 -10.64 2.00
C PRO A 162 -17.45 -11.31 2.84
N PRO A 163 -17.93 -10.69 3.94
CA PRO A 163 -19.07 -11.25 4.65
C PRO A 163 -20.21 -11.39 3.66
N VAL A 164 -20.58 -12.64 3.34
CA VAL A 164 -21.70 -12.94 2.44
C VAL A 164 -22.90 -12.13 2.97
N PRO A 165 -23.46 -11.20 2.17
CA PRO A 165 -24.64 -10.46 2.60
C PRO A 165 -25.71 -11.48 3.03
N PRO A 166 -26.38 -11.31 4.18
CA PRO A 166 -27.39 -12.24 4.61
C PRO A 166 -28.38 -12.43 3.46
N SER A 167 -28.49 -13.67 2.96
CA SER A 167 -29.38 -14.01 1.85
C SER A 167 -30.74 -13.44 2.16
N ALA A 168 -31.28 -12.61 1.25
CA ALA A 168 -32.60 -12.04 1.41
C ALA A 168 -33.57 -13.18 1.76
N ILE A 169 -34.15 -13.13 2.96
CA ILE A 169 -35.14 -14.10 3.39
C ILE A 169 -36.29 -14.01 2.37
N PRO A 170 -36.67 -15.11 1.69
CA PRO A 170 -37.79 -15.09 0.77
C PRO A 170 -39.02 -14.60 1.52
N GLY A 171 -39.48 -13.40 1.14
CA GLY A 171 -40.54 -12.68 1.83
C GLY A 171 -41.78 -13.53 1.98
N ASN A 172 -42.23 -13.64 3.22
CA ASN A 172 -43.50 -14.21 3.61
C ASN A 172 -44.59 -13.23 3.13
N THR A 173 -45.27 -13.59 2.04
CA THR A 173 -46.55 -12.98 1.67
C THR A 173 -47.58 -13.27 2.75
N TYR A 174 -48.08 -12.22 3.41
CA TYR A 174 -49.37 -12.23 4.09
C TYR A 174 -50.49 -11.99 3.08
#